data_AF-A0A9W5QZD9-F1
#
_entry.id   AF-A0A9W5QZD9-F1
#
_cell.length_a   1.000
_cell.length_b   1.000
_cell.length_c   1.000
_cell.angle_alpha   90.00
_cell.angle_beta   90.00
_cell.angle_gamma   90.00
#
_symmetry.space_group_name_H-M   'P 1'
#
loop_
_entity.id
_entity.type
_entity.pdbx_description
1 polymer ?
#
loop_
_entity_poly.entity_id
_entity_poly.type
_entity_poly.pdbx_seq_one_letter_code
_entity_poly.pdbx_strand_id
1 'polypeptide(L)'
;MGPTQETYTIVRYQSGTFSKQLDEIVTESPITIKLNGEEYVTVVCTPNYIEDMVIGFLISEGIISSYKDVEELWVQKDNGIVHVKSSKVNPLYQTLYNKRYITSCCGKGRQGFIFVNDAAKAKDLHDIHVKITPEECFHLMNTLQQSSTTFRQTGGVHNTALCDRNNILLSRMDIGRHNALDKIYGHCLRNDISIKGKIIAFSGRISSEILLKVSKIGCEIVLSKSAPTKLALQLAHDLGITVVGFIRNESCNIYTHPKRIDGYQSNV
;
A
#
# COMPACT_ATOMS: atom_id res chain seq x y z
N MET A 1 3.21 -21.19 -7.83
CA MET A 1 2.28 -20.10 -7.42
C MET A 1 0.96 -20.30 -8.13
N GLY A 2 -0.14 -20.27 -7.37
CA GLY A 2 -1.49 -20.51 -7.87
C GLY A 2 -2.17 -19.26 -8.47
N PRO A 3 -3.44 -19.38 -8.89
CA PRO A 3 -4.24 -18.24 -9.33
C PRO A 3 -4.49 -17.25 -8.18
N THR A 4 -4.93 -16.03 -8.51
CA THR A 4 -5.27 -15.01 -7.51
C THR A 4 -6.59 -15.30 -6.79
N GLN A 5 -7.47 -16.05 -7.45
CA GLN A 5 -8.80 -16.41 -7.00
C GLN A 5 -9.05 -17.89 -7.28
N GLU A 6 -9.82 -18.53 -6.40
CA GLU A 6 -10.25 -19.91 -6.55
C GLU A 6 -11.74 -20.02 -6.20
N THR A 7 -12.41 -21.00 -6.82
CA THR A 7 -13.79 -21.32 -6.46
C THR A 7 -13.79 -22.26 -5.26
N TYR A 8 -14.65 -21.97 -4.29
CA TYR A 8 -14.79 -22.76 -3.07
C TYR A 8 -16.24 -23.17 -2.85
N THR A 9 -16.47 -24.42 -2.45
CA THR A 9 -17.82 -24.89 -2.13
C THR A 9 -18.22 -24.40 -0.75
N ILE A 10 -19.30 -23.62 -0.68
CA ILE A 10 -19.86 -23.10 0.56
C ILE A 10 -21.28 -23.59 0.78
N VAL A 11 -21.76 -23.44 2.02
CA VAL A 11 -23.18 -23.55 2.37
C VAL A 11 -23.70 -22.15 2.63
N ARG A 12 -24.63 -21.66 1.80
CA ARG A 12 -25.27 -20.36 1.96
C ARG A 12 -26.53 -20.50 2.77
N TYR A 13 -26.70 -19.64 3.77
CA TYR A 13 -28.00 -19.39 4.36
C TYR A 13 -28.65 -18.17 3.70
N GLN A 14 -29.85 -18.33 3.16
CA GLN A 14 -30.63 -17.23 2.62
C GLN A 14 -32.11 -17.46 2.87
N SER A 15 -32.76 -16.45 3.49
CA SER A 15 -34.21 -16.43 3.74
C SER A 15 -34.77 -17.70 4.39
N GLY A 16 -34.10 -18.23 5.42
CA GLY A 16 -34.56 -19.42 6.16
C GLY A 16 -34.09 -20.76 5.58
N THR A 17 -33.39 -20.77 4.45
CA THR A 17 -32.95 -22.00 3.77
C THR A 17 -31.44 -22.10 3.66
N PHE A 18 -30.92 -23.33 3.69
CA PHE A 18 -29.51 -23.63 3.45
C PHE A 18 -29.34 -24.30 2.08
N SER A 19 -28.39 -23.83 1.28
CA SER A 19 -28.06 -24.43 -0.02
C SER A 19 -26.55 -24.50 -0.23
N LYS A 20 -26.07 -25.53 -0.95
CA LYS A 20 -24.67 -25.59 -1.39
C LYS A 20 -24.51 -24.75 -2.65
N GLN A 21 -23.48 -23.92 -2.70
CA GLN A 21 -23.13 -23.11 -3.87
C GLN A 21 -21.60 -22.96 -3.98
N LEU A 22 -21.13 -22.51 -5.14
CA LEU A 22 -19.74 -22.07 -5.31
C LEU A 22 -19.64 -20.58 -4.97
N ASP A 23 -18.53 -20.20 -4.36
CA ASP A 23 -18.17 -18.81 -4.08
C ASP A 23 -16.73 -18.54 -4.53
N GLU A 24 -16.40 -17.29 -4.80
CA GLU A 24 -15.06 -16.86 -5.17
C GLU A 24 -14.28 -16.45 -3.93
N ILE A 25 -13.13 -17.07 -3.70
CA ILE A 25 -12.22 -16.72 -2.61
C ILE A 25 -10.89 -16.21 -3.15
N VAL A 26 -10.24 -15.33 -2.41
CA VAL A 26 -8.88 -14.86 -2.76
C VAL A 26 -7.84 -15.86 -2.25
N THR A 27 -6.81 -16.09 -3.05
CA THR A 27 -5.68 -16.93 -2.68
C THR A 27 -4.67 -16.15 -1.84
N GLU A 28 -4.38 -16.70 -0.67
CA GLU A 28 -3.32 -16.25 0.22
C GLU A 28 -2.07 -17.11 0.01
N SER A 29 -0.92 -16.49 -0.27
CA SER A 29 0.34 -17.18 -0.57
C SER A 29 1.48 -16.66 0.32
N PRO A 30 2.14 -17.53 1.10
CA PRO A 30 3.38 -17.16 1.78
C PRO A 30 4.52 -17.10 0.77
N ILE A 31 5.27 -16.00 0.79
CA ILE A 31 6.50 -15.85 0.03
C ILE A 31 7.67 -15.56 0.96
N THR A 32 8.80 -16.22 0.74
CA THR A 32 10.02 -16.02 1.52
C THR A 32 11.02 -15.24 0.68
N ILE A 33 11.40 -14.05 1.14
CA ILE A 33 12.40 -13.20 0.50
C ILE A 33 13.78 -13.62 1.01
N LYS A 34 14.64 -14.05 0.09
CA LYS A 34 16.07 -14.28 0.34
C LYS A 34 16.87 -13.10 -0.18
N LEU A 35 17.63 -12.45 0.70
CA LEU A 35 18.49 -11.33 0.36
C LEU A 35 19.95 -11.77 0.43
N ASN A 36 20.67 -11.69 -0.69
CA ASN A 36 22.06 -12.14 -0.80
C ASN A 36 22.29 -13.59 -0.34
N GLY A 37 21.31 -14.47 -0.58
CA GLY A 37 21.37 -15.89 -0.24
C GLY A 37 20.79 -16.26 1.13
N GLU A 38 20.57 -15.29 2.03
CA GLU A 38 20.03 -15.53 3.37
C GLU A 38 18.52 -15.27 3.44
N GLU A 39 17.80 -16.09 4.20
CA GLU A 39 16.37 -15.88 4.45
C GLU A 39 16.16 -14.63 5.30
N TYR A 40 15.49 -13.65 4.71
CA TYR A 40 15.26 -12.38 5.38
C TYR A 40 13.89 -12.32 6.03
N VAL A 41 12.83 -12.61 5.28
CA VAL A 41 11.45 -12.52 5.79
C VAL A 41 10.47 -13.32 4.95
N THR A 42 9.45 -13.86 5.61
CA THR A 42 8.26 -14.40 4.94
C THR A 42 7.13 -13.36 4.98
N VAL A 43 6.51 -13.10 3.83
CA VAL A 43 5.37 -12.20 3.67
C VAL A 43 4.21 -13.00 3.13
N VAL A 44 3.03 -12.80 3.67
CA VAL A 44 1.82 -13.42 3.17
C VAL A 44 1.11 -12.41 2.27
N CYS A 45 0.86 -12.76 1.01
CA CYS A 45 0.36 -11.85 -0.02
C CYS A 45 -0.44 -12.59 -1.11
N THR A 46 -1.03 -11.85 -2.03
CA THR A 46 -1.58 -12.42 -3.28
C THR A 46 -0.46 -12.77 -4.26
N PRO A 47 -0.62 -13.79 -5.12
CA PRO A 47 0.46 -14.33 -5.97
C PRO A 47 0.87 -13.45 -7.18
N ASN A 48 0.35 -12.23 -7.30
CA ASN A 48 0.56 -11.35 -8.45
C ASN A 48 1.49 -10.19 -8.10
N TYR A 49 2.29 -9.74 -9.08
CA TYR A 49 3.19 -8.59 -8.95
C TYR A 49 4.15 -8.73 -7.76
N ILE A 50 4.69 -9.93 -7.57
CA ILE A 50 5.54 -10.27 -6.42
C ILE A 50 6.84 -9.49 -6.46
N GLU A 51 7.44 -9.34 -7.65
CA GLU A 51 8.67 -8.56 -7.85
C GLU A 51 8.46 -7.09 -7.47
N ASP A 52 7.34 -6.50 -7.88
CA ASP A 52 6.95 -5.14 -7.49
C ASP A 52 6.80 -5.04 -5.96
N MET A 53 6.11 -6.00 -5.34
CA MET A 53 5.92 -6.02 -3.89
C MET A 53 7.25 -6.10 -3.14
N VAL A 54 8.15 -7.00 -3.56
CA VAL A 54 9.46 -7.22 -2.91
C VAL A 54 10.32 -5.97 -3.01
N ILE A 55 10.41 -5.35 -4.18
CA ILE A 55 11.20 -4.12 -4.38
C ILE A 55 10.63 -2.98 -3.53
N GLY A 56 9.31 -2.77 -3.58
CA GLY A 56 8.66 -1.74 -2.79
C GLY A 56 8.83 -1.95 -1.28
N PHE A 57 8.73 -3.20 -0.82
CA PHE A 57 8.97 -3.58 0.56
C PHE A 57 10.42 -3.31 0.99
N LEU A 58 11.42 -3.80 0.24
CA LEU A 58 12.83 -3.65 0.60
C LEU A 58 13.26 -2.17 0.65
N ILE A 59 12.79 -1.35 -0.28
CA ILE A 59 13.13 0.07 -0.31
C ILE A 59 12.35 0.84 0.76
N SER A 60 11.05 0.58 0.91
CA SER A 60 10.23 1.30 1.89
C SER A 60 10.66 1.00 3.33
N GLU A 61 11.10 -0.22 3.65
CA GLU A 61 11.63 -0.56 4.98
C GLU A 61 13.09 -0.11 5.18
N GLY A 62 13.74 0.46 4.15
CA GLY A 62 15.09 1.00 4.28
C GLY A 62 16.21 -0.03 4.20
N ILE A 63 15.91 -1.24 3.74
CA ILE A 63 16.87 -2.35 3.62
C ILE A 63 17.83 -2.10 2.46
N ILE A 64 17.27 -1.69 1.32
CA ILE A 64 18.03 -1.17 0.17
C ILE A 64 17.64 0.28 -0.08
N SER A 65 18.55 1.07 -0.64
CA SER A 65 18.34 2.51 -0.82
C SER A 65 17.65 2.82 -2.14
N SER A 66 18.05 2.13 -3.21
CA SER A 66 17.56 2.35 -4.57
C SER A 66 17.32 1.03 -5.30
N TYR A 67 16.43 1.04 -6.29
CA TYR A 67 16.27 -0.09 -7.21
C TYR A 67 17.57 -0.36 -8.00
N LYS A 68 18.38 0.67 -8.24
CA LYS A 68 19.69 0.54 -8.90
C LYS A 68 20.69 -0.34 -8.13
N ASP A 69 20.46 -0.54 -6.84
CA ASP A 69 21.33 -1.40 -6.03
C ASP A 69 21.01 -2.89 -6.22
N VAL A 70 19.85 -3.22 -6.81
CA VAL A 70 19.40 -4.59 -7.09
C VAL A 70 20.10 -5.10 -8.37
N GLU A 71 20.95 -6.10 -8.19
CA GLU A 71 21.68 -6.76 -9.28
C GLU A 71 20.84 -7.86 -9.93
N GLU A 72 20.07 -8.59 -9.12
CA GLU A 72 19.30 -9.74 -9.58
C GLU A 72 18.02 -9.87 -8.75
N LEU A 73 16.91 -10.17 -9.43
CA LEU A 73 15.66 -10.52 -8.78
C LEU A 73 14.91 -11.57 -9.60
N TRP A 74 14.57 -12.69 -8.97
CA TRP A 74 13.73 -13.73 -9.58
C TRP A 74 12.89 -14.47 -8.55
N VAL A 75 11.80 -15.08 -9.03
CA VAL A 75 10.81 -15.78 -8.21
C VAL A 75 10.85 -17.27 -8.51
N GLN A 76 11.21 -18.07 -7.50
CA GLN A 76 11.05 -19.51 -7.49
C GLN A 76 9.58 -19.85 -7.20
N LYS A 77 8.76 -19.93 -8.26
CA LYS A 77 7.30 -20.07 -8.16
C LYS A 77 6.85 -21.33 -7.41
N ASP A 78 7.62 -22.42 -7.47
CA ASP A 78 7.22 -23.70 -6.86
C ASP A 78 7.35 -23.68 -5.34
N ASN A 79 8.37 -22.99 -4.82
CA ASN A 79 8.67 -22.94 -3.39
C ASN A 79 8.20 -21.64 -2.72
N GLY A 80 7.65 -20.69 -3.50
CA GLY A 80 7.30 -19.36 -3.00
C GLY A 80 8.50 -18.56 -2.52
N ILE A 81 9.69 -18.76 -3.11
CA ILE A 81 10.91 -18.06 -2.70
C ILE A 81 11.21 -16.95 -3.70
N VAL A 82 11.51 -15.76 -3.21
CA VAL A 82 11.98 -14.64 -4.02
C VAL A 82 13.44 -14.40 -3.70
N HIS A 83 14.30 -14.55 -4.69
CA HIS A 83 15.72 -14.28 -4.55
C HIS A 83 16.01 -12.85 -4.98
N VAL A 84 16.69 -12.11 -4.11
CA VAL A 84 17.15 -10.74 -4.36
C VAL A 84 18.64 -10.67 -4.09
N LYS A 85 19.41 -10.24 -5.08
CA LYS A 85 20.82 -9.90 -4.93
C LYS A 85 20.98 -8.39 -5.00
N SER A 86 21.61 -7.80 -3.99
CA SER A 86 21.83 -6.36 -3.91
C SER A 86 23.29 -6.06 -3.56
N SER A 87 23.87 -5.14 -4.34
CA SER A 87 25.25 -4.64 -4.16
C SER A 87 25.42 -3.86 -2.86
N LYS A 88 24.35 -3.19 -2.42
CA LYS A 88 24.33 -2.36 -1.21
C LYS A 88 23.12 -2.73 -0.38
N VAL A 89 23.37 -3.00 0.89
CA VAL A 89 22.33 -3.26 1.87
C VAL A 89 22.67 -2.49 3.15
N ASN A 90 21.67 -1.87 3.76
CA ASN A 90 21.86 -0.99 4.91
C ASN A 90 22.37 -1.80 6.13
N PRO A 91 23.61 -1.63 6.61
CA PRO A 91 24.15 -2.48 7.68
C PRO A 91 23.28 -2.52 8.94
N LEU A 92 22.49 -1.46 9.19
CA LEU A 92 21.58 -1.37 10.32
C LEU A 92 20.39 -2.34 10.26
N TYR A 93 20.01 -2.89 9.10
CA TYR A 93 18.88 -3.83 9.03
C TYR A 93 19.17 -5.13 9.80
N GLN A 94 20.44 -5.55 9.89
CA GLN A 94 20.85 -6.73 10.66
C GLN A 94 20.84 -6.44 12.16
N THR A 95 21.27 -5.24 12.58
CA THR A 95 21.35 -4.84 13.99
C THR A 95 19.98 -4.55 14.61
N LEU A 96 19.02 -4.06 13.82
CA LEU A 96 17.67 -3.70 14.26
C LEU A 96 16.72 -4.91 14.40
N TYR A 97 17.17 -6.12 14.04
CA TYR A 97 16.37 -7.35 14.12
C TYR A 97 15.99 -7.74 15.57
N ASN A 98 16.72 -7.20 16.58
CA ASN A 98 16.60 -7.59 17.98
C ASN A 98 15.47 -6.91 18.77
N LYS A 99 14.82 -5.86 18.24
CA LYS A 99 13.63 -5.24 18.87
C LYS A 99 12.43 -5.32 17.94
N ARG A 100 11.56 -6.32 18.19
CA ARG A 100 10.31 -6.52 17.43
C ARG A 100 9.16 -5.77 18.09
N TYR A 101 8.56 -4.85 17.36
CA TYR A 101 7.32 -4.18 17.72
C TYR A 101 6.14 -4.84 17.02
N ILE A 102 5.40 -5.67 17.73
CA ILE A 102 4.17 -6.28 17.22
C ILE A 102 3.08 -5.22 17.17
N THR A 103 2.84 -4.67 15.98
CA THR A 103 1.74 -3.73 15.77
C THR A 103 0.41 -4.49 15.64
N SER A 104 -0.70 -3.81 15.89
CA SER A 104 -2.05 -4.42 15.94
C SER A 104 -2.54 -5.00 14.60
N CYS A 105 -1.79 -4.84 13.50
CA CYS A 105 -2.15 -5.39 12.20
C CYS A 105 -1.27 -6.61 11.92
N CYS A 106 -1.88 -7.80 11.98
CA CYS A 106 -1.34 -9.11 11.61
C CYS A 106 0.15 -9.31 11.95
N GLY A 107 0.44 -9.51 13.24
CA GLY A 107 1.48 -10.38 13.82
C GLY A 107 2.96 -10.22 13.44
N LYS A 108 3.29 -9.54 12.34
CA LYS A 108 4.62 -9.64 11.72
C LYS A 108 5.70 -8.99 12.56
N GLY A 109 5.35 -8.07 13.46
CA GLY A 109 6.33 -7.30 14.20
C GLY A 109 7.13 -6.40 13.26
N ARG A 110 6.91 -5.08 13.30
CA ARG A 110 7.89 -4.18 12.68
C ARG A 110 9.15 -4.15 13.52
N GLN A 111 10.30 -3.88 12.90
CA GLN A 111 11.57 -3.65 13.59
C GLN A 111 11.60 -2.29 14.34
N GLY A 112 10.48 -1.53 14.34
CA GLY A 112 10.35 -0.19 14.94
C GLY A 112 8.94 0.38 14.79
N PHE A 113 8.47 1.23 15.72
CA PHE A 113 7.22 2.02 15.53
C PHE A 113 7.43 3.22 14.61
N ILE A 114 8.55 3.94 14.78
CA ILE A 114 9.09 5.03 13.95
C ILE A 114 10.59 5.07 14.27
N PHE A 115 11.50 4.89 13.29
CA PHE A 115 12.96 5.02 13.52
C PHE A 115 13.63 5.89 12.45
N VAL A 116 14.91 6.21 12.65
CA VAL A 116 15.79 7.04 11.79
C VAL A 116 15.62 6.78 10.29
N ASN A 117 15.40 5.53 9.87
CA ASN A 117 15.16 5.20 8.46
C ASN A 117 13.84 5.77 7.92
N ASP A 118 12.78 5.81 8.74
CA ASP A 118 11.52 6.48 8.38
C ASP A 118 11.75 7.97 8.21
N ALA A 119 12.41 8.62 9.18
CA ALA A 119 12.73 10.04 9.09
C ALA A 119 13.67 10.37 7.91
N ALA A 120 14.65 9.50 7.62
CA ALA A 120 15.60 9.70 6.53
C ALA A 120 15.00 9.47 5.13
N LYS A 121 13.96 8.63 5.02
CA LYS A 121 13.32 8.32 3.72
C LYS A 121 11.96 8.99 3.52
N ALA A 122 11.32 9.44 4.59
CA ALA A 122 10.12 10.24 4.49
C ALA A 122 10.45 11.53 3.74
N LYS A 123 9.62 11.85 2.76
CA LYS A 123 9.75 13.11 2.03
C LYS A 123 8.91 14.15 2.75
N ASP A 124 9.52 15.31 2.95
CA ASP A 124 8.79 16.50 3.33
C ASP A 124 8.06 17.04 2.10
N LEU A 125 6.74 17.19 2.21
CA LEU A 125 5.84 17.50 1.10
C LEU A 125 5.03 18.76 1.42
N HIS A 126 5.67 19.84 1.87
CA HIS A 126 4.95 21.12 2.07
C HIS A 126 4.69 21.89 0.76
N ASP A 127 5.47 21.64 -0.29
CA ASP A 127 5.20 22.19 -1.61
C ASP A 127 3.90 21.61 -2.21
N ILE A 128 3.21 22.41 -3.02
CA ILE A 128 1.97 22.01 -3.67
C ILE A 128 2.25 21.78 -5.16
N HIS A 129 2.34 20.52 -5.58
CA HIS A 129 2.46 20.15 -6.99
C HIS A 129 1.18 19.56 -7.56
N VAL A 130 0.22 19.20 -6.69
CA VAL A 130 -1.09 18.70 -7.09
C VAL A 130 -2.20 19.34 -6.26
N LYS A 131 -3.29 19.70 -6.94
CA LYS A 131 -4.56 20.08 -6.35
C LYS A 131 -5.69 19.30 -7.00
N ILE A 132 -6.74 19.04 -6.23
CA ILE A 132 -7.87 18.23 -6.65
C ILE A 132 -9.17 18.79 -6.08
N THR A 133 -10.29 18.69 -6.80
CA THR A 133 -11.62 19.04 -6.27
C THR A 133 -12.24 17.87 -5.49
N PRO A 134 -13.25 18.10 -4.65
CA PRO A 134 -14.01 17.02 -4.02
C PRO A 134 -14.61 16.02 -5.03
N GLU A 135 -15.13 16.51 -6.16
CA GLU A 135 -15.74 15.67 -7.21
C GLU A 135 -14.70 14.72 -7.84
N GLU A 136 -13.49 15.22 -8.06
CA GLU A 136 -12.37 14.42 -8.56
C GLU A 136 -11.94 13.37 -7.52
N CYS A 137 -11.98 13.69 -6.22
CA CYS A 137 -11.77 12.71 -5.15
C CYS A 137 -12.82 11.58 -5.20
N PHE A 138 -14.09 11.93 -5.43
CA PHE A 138 -15.17 10.96 -5.55
C PHE A 138 -14.99 10.09 -6.80
N HIS A 139 -14.64 10.71 -7.92
CA HIS A 139 -14.37 10.01 -9.18
C HIS A 139 -13.27 8.95 -9.00
N LEU A 140 -12.09 9.35 -8.50
CA LEU A 140 -10.97 8.42 -8.30
C LEU A 140 -11.34 7.25 -7.36
N MET A 141 -12.04 7.53 -6.26
CA MET A 141 -12.44 6.50 -5.30
C MET A 141 -13.52 5.55 -5.84
N ASN A 142 -14.43 6.05 -6.67
CA ASN A 142 -15.42 5.23 -7.36
C ASN A 142 -14.76 4.36 -8.44
N THR A 143 -13.89 4.94 -9.25
CA THR A 143 -13.14 4.21 -10.29
C THR A 143 -12.26 3.12 -9.68
N LEU A 144 -11.62 3.36 -8.52
CA LEU A 144 -10.85 2.33 -7.80
C LEU A 144 -11.73 1.15 -7.36
N GLN A 145 -12.94 1.42 -6.85
CA GLN A 145 -13.86 0.36 -6.41
C GLN A 145 -14.43 -0.43 -7.58
N GLN A 146 -14.77 0.25 -8.68
CA GLN A 146 -15.36 -0.36 -9.87
C GLN A 146 -14.35 -1.12 -10.73
N SER A 147 -13.07 -0.76 -10.68
CA SER A 147 -12.01 -1.46 -11.44
C SER A 147 -11.59 -2.80 -10.82
N SER A 148 -11.78 -2.99 -9.51
CA SER A 148 -11.36 -4.23 -8.84
C SER A 148 -12.41 -5.34 -8.91
N THR A 149 -12.28 -6.21 -9.91
CA THR A 149 -13.11 -7.42 -10.06
C THR A 149 -12.99 -8.34 -8.84
N THR A 150 -11.77 -8.63 -8.41
CA THR A 150 -11.49 -9.53 -7.29
C THR A 150 -12.06 -9.00 -5.98
N PHE A 151 -11.98 -7.69 -5.70
CA PHE A 151 -12.63 -7.14 -4.50
C PHE A 151 -14.15 -7.27 -4.55
N ARG A 152 -14.78 -7.03 -5.71
CA ARG A 152 -16.24 -7.18 -5.83
C ARG A 152 -16.70 -8.62 -5.66
N GLN A 153 -15.91 -9.58 -6.13
CA GLN A 153 -16.24 -11.00 -6.06
C GLN A 153 -15.96 -11.58 -4.68
N THR A 154 -14.81 -11.25 -4.08
CA THR A 154 -14.32 -11.92 -2.87
C THR A 154 -14.46 -11.10 -1.59
N GLY A 155 -14.49 -9.76 -1.71
CA GLY A 155 -14.34 -8.85 -0.57
C GLY A 155 -13.00 -8.94 0.17
N GLY A 156 -12.08 -9.83 -0.25
CA GLY A 156 -10.94 -10.28 0.52
C GLY A 156 -9.63 -9.53 0.27
N VAL A 157 -9.66 -8.44 -0.50
CA VAL A 157 -8.44 -7.70 -0.90
C VAL A 157 -8.55 -6.20 -0.63
N HIS A 158 -7.40 -5.58 -0.43
CA HIS A 158 -7.22 -4.14 -0.43
C HIS A 158 -6.70 -3.66 -1.78
N ASN A 159 -7.43 -2.72 -2.37
CA ASN A 159 -7.02 -2.01 -3.58
C ASN A 159 -6.29 -0.71 -3.23
N THR A 160 -5.25 -0.42 -4.01
CA THR A 160 -4.50 0.83 -4.00
C THR A 160 -4.30 1.27 -5.44
N ALA A 161 -4.42 2.57 -5.70
CA ALA A 161 -4.06 3.16 -6.98
C ALA A 161 -3.14 4.36 -6.81
N LEU A 162 -2.20 4.48 -7.75
CA LEU A 162 -1.50 5.72 -8.04
C LEU A 162 -2.32 6.49 -9.08
N CYS A 163 -2.64 7.73 -8.77
CA CYS A 163 -3.48 8.57 -9.60
C CYS A 163 -2.75 9.87 -9.95
N ASP A 164 -3.11 10.43 -11.10
CA ASP A 164 -3.03 11.88 -11.30
C ASP A 164 -4.34 12.53 -10.81
N ARG A 165 -4.59 13.78 -11.18
CA ARG A 165 -5.79 14.52 -10.77
C ARG A 165 -7.10 13.78 -11.09
N ASN A 166 -7.19 13.13 -12.26
CA ASN A 166 -8.45 12.56 -12.76
C ASN A 166 -8.36 11.11 -13.27
N ASN A 167 -7.16 10.54 -13.36
CA ASN A 167 -6.95 9.21 -13.90
C ASN A 167 -6.20 8.32 -12.92
N ILE A 168 -6.58 7.05 -12.91
CA ILE A 168 -5.78 5.99 -12.29
C ILE A 168 -4.65 5.63 -13.28
N LEU A 169 -3.42 5.88 -12.89
CA LEU A 169 -2.22 5.53 -13.67
C LEU A 169 -1.83 4.07 -13.45
N LEU A 170 -2.01 3.59 -12.22
CA LEU A 170 -1.65 2.24 -11.83
C LEU A 170 -2.56 1.78 -10.70
N SER A 171 -3.11 0.57 -10.79
CA SER A 171 -3.81 -0.08 -9.69
C SER A 171 -3.15 -1.41 -9.33
N ARG A 172 -3.10 -1.69 -8.04
CA ARG A 172 -2.62 -2.95 -7.47
C ARG A 172 -3.50 -3.34 -6.30
N MET A 173 -3.52 -4.64 -6.04
CA MET A 173 -4.28 -5.20 -4.93
C MET A 173 -3.50 -6.30 -4.22
N ASP A 174 -3.88 -6.49 -2.97
CA ASP A 174 -3.36 -7.55 -2.12
C ASP A 174 -4.29 -7.78 -0.93
N ILE A 175 -4.28 -8.99 -0.36
CA ILE A 175 -4.92 -9.27 0.93
C ILE A 175 -4.35 -8.38 2.05
N GLY A 176 -3.06 -8.05 1.96
CA GLY A 176 -2.37 -7.16 2.88
C GLY A 176 -2.36 -5.73 2.35
N ARG A 177 -2.99 -4.81 3.08
CA ARG A 177 -3.05 -3.40 2.68
C ARG A 177 -1.67 -2.72 2.52
N HIS A 178 -0.66 -3.18 3.26
CA HIS A 178 0.73 -2.71 3.12
C HIS A 178 1.36 -3.23 1.82
N ASN A 179 1.16 -4.51 1.51
CA ASN A 179 1.66 -5.14 0.30
C ASN A 179 1.08 -4.47 -0.96
N ALA A 180 -0.19 -4.06 -0.92
CA ALA A 180 -0.81 -3.34 -2.04
C ALA A 180 -0.08 -2.01 -2.35
N LEU A 181 0.35 -1.27 -1.33
CA LEU A 181 1.19 -0.06 -1.50
C LEU A 181 2.61 -0.41 -1.95
N ASP A 182 3.20 -1.46 -1.40
CA ASP A 182 4.53 -1.91 -1.80
C ASP A 182 4.56 -2.30 -3.29
N LYS A 183 3.51 -2.95 -3.80
CA LYS A 183 3.35 -3.22 -5.24
C LYS A 183 3.28 -1.96 -6.08
N ILE A 184 2.53 -0.93 -5.65
CA ILE A 184 2.52 0.36 -6.35
C ILE A 184 3.93 0.95 -6.37
N TYR A 185 4.60 0.97 -5.22
CA TYR A 185 5.89 1.62 -5.07
C TYR A 185 6.98 0.92 -5.88
N GLY A 186 7.08 -0.40 -5.78
CA GLY A 186 8.07 -1.16 -6.53
C GLY A 186 7.85 -1.07 -8.04
N HIS A 187 6.58 -1.06 -8.50
CA HIS A 187 6.31 -0.82 -9.91
C HIS A 187 6.82 0.55 -10.37
N CYS A 188 6.61 1.60 -9.57
CA CYS A 188 7.10 2.94 -9.90
C CYS A 188 8.63 2.98 -9.95
N LEU A 189 9.31 2.32 -9.01
CA LEU A 189 10.77 2.27 -8.93
C LEU A 189 11.40 1.51 -10.10
N ARG A 190 10.78 0.40 -10.51
CA ARG A 190 11.27 -0.43 -11.63
C ARG A 190 11.11 0.23 -12.99
N ASN A 191 10.05 1.01 -13.17
CA ASN A 191 9.68 1.62 -14.44
C ASN A 191 9.98 3.13 -14.49
N ASP A 192 10.73 3.64 -13.51
CA ASP A 192 11.10 5.06 -13.38
C ASP A 192 9.90 6.02 -13.50
N ILE A 193 8.76 5.63 -12.91
CA ILE A 193 7.53 6.42 -12.97
C ILE A 193 7.65 7.59 -11.98
N SER A 194 7.48 8.81 -12.51
CA SER A 194 7.46 10.00 -11.68
C SER A 194 6.26 10.04 -10.75
N ILE A 195 6.56 9.97 -9.46
CA ILE A 195 5.67 10.00 -8.30
C ILE A 195 5.36 11.43 -7.81
N LYS A 196 6.05 12.44 -8.35
CA LYS A 196 5.83 13.85 -7.99
C LYS A 196 4.44 14.31 -8.46
N GLY A 197 3.74 15.04 -7.59
CA GLY A 197 2.38 15.53 -7.86
C GLY A 197 1.35 14.41 -8.09
N LYS A 198 1.56 13.24 -7.48
CA LYS A 198 0.64 12.10 -7.57
C LYS A 198 -0.17 11.92 -6.29
N ILE A 199 -1.29 11.23 -6.45
CA ILE A 199 -2.29 10.97 -5.43
C ILE A 199 -2.34 9.45 -5.20
N ILE A 200 -2.51 9.03 -3.94
CA ILE A 200 -2.82 7.65 -3.61
C ILE A 200 -4.30 7.52 -3.31
N ALA A 201 -5.02 6.69 -4.07
CA ALA A 201 -6.37 6.25 -3.73
C ALA A 201 -6.32 4.87 -3.08
N PHE A 202 -6.92 4.73 -1.91
CA PHE A 202 -6.71 3.56 -1.05
C PHE A 202 -8.01 3.07 -0.42
N SER A 203 -8.24 1.75 -0.47
CA SER A 203 -9.47 1.16 0.09
C SER A 203 -9.45 0.99 1.62
N GLY A 204 -8.27 0.89 2.23
CA GLY A 204 -8.10 0.56 3.65
C GLY A 204 -8.01 1.78 4.59
N ARG A 205 -7.92 1.51 5.89
CA ARG A 205 -7.68 2.52 6.94
C ARG A 205 -6.28 3.13 6.80
N ILE A 206 -6.17 4.45 7.03
CA ILE A 206 -4.90 5.17 6.99
C ILE A 206 -4.26 5.11 8.39
N SER A 207 -3.44 4.10 8.64
CA SER A 207 -2.57 4.05 9.82
C SER A 207 -1.28 4.86 9.61
N SER A 208 -0.54 5.14 10.69
CA SER A 208 0.79 5.75 10.61
C SER A 208 1.72 5.01 9.66
N GLU A 209 1.68 3.68 9.72
CA GLU A 209 2.43 2.78 8.86
C GLU A 209 2.13 2.95 7.37
N ILE A 210 0.86 3.18 7.02
CA ILE A 210 0.40 3.42 5.66
C ILE A 210 0.84 4.80 5.20
N LEU A 211 0.63 5.80 6.05
CA LEU A 211 1.01 7.17 5.74
C LEU A 211 2.53 7.33 5.53
N LEU A 212 3.35 6.65 6.34
CA LEU A 212 4.80 6.61 6.14
C LEU A 212 5.18 6.01 4.79
N LYS A 213 4.50 4.94 4.34
CA LYS A 213 4.73 4.40 2.99
C LYS A 213 4.33 5.39 1.91
N VAL A 214 3.20 6.09 2.06
CA VAL A 214 2.80 7.16 1.13
C VAL A 214 3.86 8.27 1.07
N SER A 215 4.37 8.73 2.22
CA SER A 215 5.44 9.73 2.25
C SER A 215 6.71 9.27 1.53
N LYS A 216 7.12 8.01 1.71
CA LYS A 216 8.27 7.40 1.01
C LYS A 216 8.03 7.27 -0.51
N ILE A 217 6.79 6.94 -0.89
CA ILE A 217 6.34 7.01 -2.29
C ILE A 217 6.35 8.46 -2.78
N GLY A 218 6.23 9.46 -1.91
CA GLY A 218 6.28 10.87 -2.28
C GLY A 218 4.97 11.43 -2.83
N CYS A 219 3.84 10.83 -2.46
CA CYS A 219 2.52 11.34 -2.84
C CYS A 219 2.01 12.35 -1.82
N GLU A 220 1.50 13.47 -2.32
CA GLU A 220 1.09 14.63 -1.49
C GLU A 220 -0.34 14.49 -0.95
N ILE A 221 -1.16 13.64 -1.56
CA ILE A 221 -2.57 13.44 -1.20
C ILE A 221 -2.85 11.94 -1.05
N VAL A 222 -3.54 11.57 0.04
CA VAL A 222 -4.07 10.24 0.28
C VAL A 222 -5.58 10.30 0.40
N LEU A 223 -6.26 9.57 -0.47
CA LEU A 223 -7.70 9.40 -0.51
C LEU A 223 -8.06 8.03 0.06
N SER A 224 -9.03 7.97 0.98
CA SER A 224 -9.54 6.70 1.49
C SER A 224 -11.04 6.70 1.73
N LYS A 225 -11.66 5.53 1.51
CA LYS A 225 -13.04 5.24 1.92
C LYS A 225 -13.16 5.03 3.44
N SER A 226 -12.05 4.77 4.11
CA SER A 226 -11.99 4.37 5.52
C SER A 226 -11.43 5.49 6.42
N ALA A 227 -11.42 5.24 7.74
CA ALA A 227 -10.93 6.16 8.75
C ALA A 227 -9.39 6.26 8.77
N PRO A 228 -8.82 7.45 9.04
CA PRO A 228 -7.45 7.60 9.52
C PRO A 228 -7.34 7.38 11.03
N THR A 229 -6.13 7.13 11.54
CA THR A 229 -5.85 7.11 12.99
C THR A 229 -5.19 8.41 13.46
N LYS A 230 -5.31 8.75 14.75
CA LYS A 230 -4.71 9.98 15.33
C LYS A 230 -3.22 10.11 15.02
N LEU A 231 -2.44 9.04 15.20
CA LEU A 231 -1.00 9.04 14.90
C LEU A 231 -0.73 9.25 13.41
N ALA A 232 -1.58 8.73 12.52
CA ALA A 232 -1.46 9.00 11.09
C ALA A 232 -1.72 10.48 10.78
N LEU A 233 -2.71 11.11 11.41
CA LEU A 233 -2.99 12.53 11.19
C LEU A 233 -1.87 13.43 11.70
N GLN A 234 -1.26 13.10 12.83
CA GLN A 234 -0.07 13.81 13.33
C GLN A 234 1.08 13.75 12.33
N LEU A 235 1.43 12.54 11.86
CA LEU A 235 2.45 12.37 10.84
C LEU A 235 2.11 13.09 9.53
N ALA A 236 0.84 13.13 9.14
CA ALA A 236 0.40 13.82 7.94
C ALA A 236 0.57 15.33 8.04
N HIS A 237 0.34 15.91 9.23
CA HIS A 237 0.66 17.31 9.48
C HIS A 237 2.14 17.58 9.32
N ASP A 238 2.98 16.80 10.01
CA ASP A 238 4.43 16.99 10.02
C ASP A 238 5.05 16.84 8.62
N LEU A 239 4.55 15.88 7.84
CA LEU A 239 5.08 15.54 6.50
C LEU A 239 4.42 16.32 5.36
N GLY A 240 3.50 17.26 5.64
CA GLY A 240 2.85 18.04 4.59
C GLY A 240 1.80 17.29 3.78
N ILE A 241 1.29 16.13 4.20
CA ILE A 241 0.40 15.26 3.40
C ILE A 241 -1.07 15.60 3.64
N THR A 242 -1.83 15.80 2.57
CA THR A 242 -3.29 15.97 2.63
C THR A 242 -3.97 14.61 2.78
N VAL A 243 -4.71 14.41 3.86
CA VAL A 243 -5.47 13.19 4.14
C VAL A 243 -6.96 13.46 3.98
N VAL A 244 -7.59 12.74 3.04
CA VAL A 244 -9.03 12.76 2.82
C VAL A 244 -9.59 11.36 3.11
N GLY A 245 -10.43 11.26 4.12
CA GLY A 245 -11.02 10.00 4.58
C GLY A 245 -12.54 9.96 4.41
N PHE A 246 -13.12 8.79 4.65
CA PHE A 246 -14.57 8.55 4.55
C PHE A 246 -15.20 9.00 3.21
N ILE A 247 -14.45 8.85 2.12
CA ILE A 247 -14.95 9.21 0.79
C ILE A 247 -16.03 8.22 0.34
N ARG A 248 -17.30 8.66 0.31
CA ARG A 248 -18.48 7.90 -0.13
C ARG A 248 -19.69 8.83 -0.27
N ASN A 249 -20.65 8.46 -1.10
CA ASN A 249 -21.94 9.15 -1.22
C ASN A 249 -21.78 10.67 -1.38
N GLU A 250 -20.87 11.09 -2.28
CA GLU A 250 -20.59 12.51 -2.56
C GLU A 250 -20.19 13.33 -1.31
N SER A 251 -19.59 12.66 -0.33
CA SER A 251 -19.11 13.26 0.91
C SER A 251 -17.72 12.74 1.25
N CYS A 252 -16.92 13.57 1.92
CA CYS A 252 -15.62 13.21 2.46
C CYS A 252 -15.23 14.11 3.63
N ASN A 253 -14.22 13.68 4.38
CA ASN A 253 -13.62 14.45 5.46
C ASN A 253 -12.17 14.78 5.11
N ILE A 254 -11.82 16.06 5.07
CA ILE A 254 -10.46 16.54 4.88
C ILE A 254 -9.84 16.73 6.26
N TYR A 255 -8.84 15.92 6.60
CA TYR A 255 -8.25 15.90 7.93
C TYR A 255 -7.02 16.79 8.07
N THR A 256 -6.21 16.90 7.01
CA THR A 256 -4.93 17.62 7.05
C THR A 256 -4.71 18.37 5.74
N HIS A 257 -3.99 19.49 5.81
CA HIS A 257 -3.51 20.27 4.65
C HIS A 257 -4.59 20.54 3.57
N PRO A 258 -5.72 21.19 3.91
CA PRO A 258 -6.85 21.40 3.00
C PRO A 258 -6.53 22.35 1.82
N LYS A 259 -5.39 23.06 1.85
CA LYS A 259 -4.95 23.96 0.78
C LYS A 259 -4.74 23.27 -0.59
N ARG A 260 -4.66 21.94 -0.62
CA ARG A 260 -4.63 21.14 -1.86
C ARG A 260 -6.00 20.75 -2.41
N ILE A 261 -7.07 21.07 -1.69
CA ILE A 261 -8.43 20.84 -2.13
C ILE A 261 -8.95 22.12 -2.76
N ASP A 262 -9.18 22.07 -4.08
CA ASP A 262 -9.73 23.20 -4.83
C ASP A 262 -11.15 23.51 -4.31
N GLY A 263 -11.47 24.80 -4.18
CA GLY A 263 -12.74 25.27 -3.62
C GLY A 263 -12.76 25.42 -2.10
N TYR A 264 -11.75 24.91 -1.37
CA TYR A 264 -11.60 25.21 0.05
C TYR A 264 -11.19 26.68 0.23
N GLN A 265 -12.05 27.45 0.90
CA GLN A 265 -11.74 28.78 1.40
C GLN A 265 -11.47 28.69 2.90
N SER A 266 -10.33 29.24 3.34
CA SER A 266 -10.06 29.37 4.78
C SER A 266 -11.04 30.38 5.34
N ASN A 267 -12.17 29.91 5.87
CA ASN A 267 -13.08 30.73 6.64
C ASN A 267 -12.61 30.77 8.10
N VAL A 268 -11.34 31.14 8.30
CA VAL A 268 -10.69 31.52 9.56
C VAL A 268 -9.48 32.36 9.21
#